data_AF-A0A414B013-F1
#
_entry.id   AF-A0A414B013-F1
#
_cell.length_a   1.000
_cell.length_b   1.000
_cell.length_c   1.000
_cell.angle_alpha   90.00
_cell.angle_beta   90.00
_cell.angle_gamma   90.00
#
_symmetry.space_group_name_H-M   'P 1'
#
loop_
_entity.id
_entity.type
_entity.pdbx_description
1 polymer ?
#
loop_
_entity_poly.entity_id
_entity_poly.type
_entity_poly.pdbx_seq_one_letter_code
_entity_poly.pdbx_strand_id
1 'polypeptide(L)' 'MADNVNHPAHYETGKFECIDVMVETQGVEATQDFCVCNALKYVYRHKKKNGMEDLQKAIWYLNKAVELEEAKNDKTTNH' A
#
# COMPACT_ATOMS: atom_id res chain seq x y z
N MET A 1 -21.35 -16.36 -19.21
CA MET A 1 -21.84 -15.77 -17.95
C MET A 1 -20.69 -14.96 -17.36
N ALA A 2 -20.90 -13.68 -17.07
CA ALA A 2 -19.86 -12.83 -16.51
C ALA A 2 -19.69 -13.14 -15.02
N ASP A 3 -18.51 -13.63 -14.63
CA ASP A 3 -18.13 -13.84 -13.24
C ASP A 3 -17.73 -12.49 -12.62
N ASN A 4 -18.74 -11.76 -12.15
CA ASN A 4 -18.58 -10.48 -11.44
C ASN A 4 -18.02 -10.64 -10.02
N VAL A 5 -17.69 -11.87 -9.59
CA VAL A 5 -17.04 -12.14 -8.30
C VAL A 5 -15.51 -12.05 -8.43
N ASN A 6 -14.96 -12.43 -9.60
CA ASN A 6 -13.53 -12.28 -9.91
C ASN A 6 -13.17 -11.03 -10.74
N HIS A 7 -14.17 -10.29 -11.23
CA HIS A 7 -13.98 -9.05 -12.01
C HIS A 7 -15.00 -7.96 -11.64
N PRO A 8 -14.85 -7.27 -10.49
CA PRO A 8 -15.63 -6.06 -10.22
C PRO A 8 -15.17 -4.90 -11.12
N ALA A 9 -16.11 -4.27 -11.81
CA ALA A 9 -15.86 -3.21 -12.80
C ALA A 9 -15.75 -1.77 -12.23
N HIS A 10 -15.56 -1.58 -10.91
CA HIS A 10 -15.85 -0.27 -10.30
C HIS A 10 -14.86 0.22 -9.23
N TYR A 11 -13.57 0.34 -9.56
CA TYR A 11 -12.71 1.34 -8.90
C TYR A 11 -12.29 2.48 -9.84
N GLU A 12 -13.06 2.68 -10.92
CA GLU A 12 -13.10 3.96 -11.62
C GLU A 12 -13.81 4.97 -10.72
N THR A 13 -13.06 5.79 -9.96
CA THR A 13 -13.28 7.24 -9.74
C THR A 13 -12.44 7.73 -8.56
N GLY A 14 -11.34 8.40 -8.88
CA GLY A 14 -10.34 8.89 -7.92
C GLY A 14 -10.86 9.95 -6.94
N LYS A 15 -10.96 9.55 -5.67
CA LYS A 15 -10.95 10.47 -4.52
C LYS A 15 -10.15 9.96 -3.31
N PHE A 16 -9.92 8.65 -3.22
CA PHE A 16 -9.17 8.04 -2.12
C PHE A 16 -8.16 7.04 -2.68
N GLU A 17 -6.91 7.13 -2.22
CA GLU A 17 -5.90 6.13 -2.56
C GLU A 17 -6.25 4.82 -1.83
N CYS A 18 -5.98 3.67 -2.45
CA CYS A 18 -6.28 2.36 -1.85
C CYS A 18 -5.69 2.22 -0.43
N ILE A 19 -4.52 2.84 -0.18
CA ILE A 19 -3.89 2.89 1.14
C ILE A 19 -4.76 3.60 2.17
N ASP A 20 -5.44 4.70 1.82
CA ASP A 20 -6.29 5.44 2.76
C ASP A 20 -7.46 4.56 3.22
N VAL A 21 -8.07 3.83 2.28
CA VAL A 21 -9.13 2.87 2.57
C VAL A 21 -8.61 1.72 3.44
N MET A 22 -7.38 1.25 3.20
CA MET A 22 -6.76 0.22 4.03
C MET A 22 -6.51 0.72 5.46
N VAL A 23 -6.03 1.95 5.64
CA VAL A 23 -5.84 2.55 6.97
C VAL A 23 -7.17 2.64 7.71
N GLU A 24 -8.23 3.10 7.04
CA GLU A 24 -9.55 3.26 7.64
C GLU A 24 -10.19 1.91 8.02
N THR A 25 -10.06 0.90 7.16
CA THR A 25 -10.77 -0.37 7.33
C THR A 25 -9.97 -1.46 8.07
N GLN A 26 -8.64 -1.47 7.92
CA GLN A 26 -7.73 -2.49 8.48
C GLN A 26 -6.86 -1.94 9.61
N GLY A 27 -6.74 -0.63 9.74
CA GLY A 27 -5.86 0.03 10.70
C GLY A 27 -4.44 0.29 10.16
N VAL A 28 -3.72 1.14 10.90
CA VAL A 28 -2.38 1.61 10.52
C VAL A 28 -1.37 0.47 10.45
N GLU A 29 -1.34 -0.39 11.46
CA GLU A 29 -0.36 -1.50 11.57
C GLU A 29 -0.51 -2.49 10.41
N ALA A 30 -1.73 -2.97 10.14
CA ALA A 30 -1.98 -3.89 9.02
C ALA A 30 -1.63 -3.25 7.66
N THR A 31 -1.87 -1.95 7.50
CA THR A 31 -1.53 -1.23 6.28
C THR A 31 -0.02 -1.04 6.12
N GLN A 32 0.69 -0.81 7.21
CA GLN A 32 2.15 -0.72 7.25
C GLN A 32 2.79 -2.07 6.85
N ASP A 33 2.32 -3.18 7.43
CA ASP A 33 2.78 -4.53 7.09
C ASP A 33 2.56 -4.85 5.61
N PHE A 34 1.39 -4.46 5.08
CA PHE A 34 1.10 -4.58 3.66
C PHE A 34 2.10 -3.79 2.80
N CYS A 35 2.46 -2.57 3.20
CA CYS A 35 3.44 -1.76 2.48
C CYS A 35 4.82 -2.43 2.45
N VAL A 36 5.29 -2.95 3.58
CA VAL A 36 6.56 -3.68 3.68
C VAL A 36 6.57 -4.92 2.78
N CYS A 37 5.48 -5.71 2.81
CA CYS A 37 5.36 -6.90 1.97
C CYS A 37 5.33 -6.54 0.47
N ASN A 38 4.68 -5.45 0.10
CA ASN A 38 4.67 -4.96 -1.28
C ASN A 38 6.06 -4.51 -1.72
N ALA A 39 6.78 -3.76 -0.88
CA ALA A 39 8.14 -3.35 -1.18
C ALA A 39 9.04 -4.56 -1.44
N LEU A 40 8.97 -5.59 -0.57
CA LEU A 40 9.68 -6.85 -0.78
C LEU A 40 9.31 -7.51 -2.12
N LYS A 41 8.03 -7.59 -2.46
CA LYS A 41 7.55 -8.15 -3.75
C LYS A 41 8.18 -7.42 -4.95
N TYR A 42 8.26 -6.09 -4.90
CA TYR A 42 8.84 -5.30 -5.99
C TYR A 42 10.37 -5.48 -6.06
N VAL A 43 11.07 -5.46 -4.91
CA VAL A 43 12.50 -5.77 -4.84
C VAL A 43 12.78 -7.19 -5.32
N TYR A 44 11.95 -8.17 -5.03
CA TYR A 44 12.17 -9.54 -5.49
C TYR A 44 12.05 -9.66 -7.02
N ARG A 45 11.05 -9.02 -7.62
CA ARG A 45 10.73 -9.22 -9.05
C ARG A 45 11.45 -8.28 -10.01
N HIS A 46 12.11 -7.22 -9.53
CA HIS A 46 12.64 -6.15 -10.40
C HIS A 46 13.50 -6.65 -11.56
N LYS A 47 14.42 -7.60 -11.32
CA LYS A 47 15.30 -8.16 -12.37
C LYS A 47 14.57 -9.00 -13.43
N LYS A 48 13.33 -9.40 -13.16
CA LYS A 48 12.54 -10.30 -14.02
C LYS A 48 11.35 -9.61 -14.69
N LYS A 49 11.00 -8.38 -14.27
CA LYS A 49 9.79 -7.69 -14.74
C LYS A 49 10.07 -6.25 -15.19
N ASN A 50 9.93 -5.27 -14.30
CA ASN A 50 9.95 -3.85 -14.70
C ASN A 50 11.25 -3.11 -14.32
N GLY A 51 12.29 -3.82 -13.90
CA GLY A 51 13.59 -3.22 -13.59
C GLY A 51 13.49 -2.07 -12.57
N MET A 52 14.00 -0.91 -12.94
CA MET A 52 14.07 0.27 -12.07
C MET A 52 12.70 0.77 -11.60
N GLU A 53 11.64 0.60 -12.41
CA GLU A 53 10.29 1.03 -12.03
C GLU A 53 9.78 0.25 -10.81
N ASP A 54 10.10 -1.05 -10.70
CA ASP A 54 9.75 -1.83 -9.51
C ASP A 54 10.56 -1.35 -8.28
N LEU A 55 11.83 -0.96 -8.45
CA LEU A 55 12.61 -0.39 -7.34
C LEU A 55 12.02 0.95 -6.86
N GLN A 56 11.57 1.81 -7.77
CA GLN A 56 10.87 3.05 -7.42
C GLN A 56 9.57 2.79 -6.67
N LYS A 57 8.79 1.77 -7.08
CA LYS A 57 7.60 1.33 -6.33
C LYS A 57 7.95 0.81 -4.94
N ALA A 58 9.03 0.05 -4.81
CA ALA A 58 9.48 -0.41 -3.50
C ALA A 58 9.81 0.76 -2.56
N ILE A 59 10.53 1.77 -3.05
CA ILE A 59 10.86 2.98 -2.28
C ILE A 59 9.57 3.69 -1.85
N TRP A 60 8.61 3.86 -2.76
CA TRP A 60 7.34 4.52 -2.45
C TRP A 60 6.59 3.81 -1.32
N TYR A 61 6.49 2.47 -1.37
CA TYR A 61 5.84 1.69 -0.31
C TYR A 61 6.58 1.78 1.03
N LEU A 62 7.91 1.78 1.02
CA LEU A 62 8.69 1.96 2.26
C LEU A 62 8.50 3.35 2.86
N ASN A 63 8.49 4.41 2.04
CA ASN A 63 8.22 5.76 2.51
C ASN A 63 6.81 5.86 3.13
N LYS A 64 5.80 5.23 2.49
CA LYS A 64 4.45 5.17 3.07
C LYS A 64 4.39 4.43 4.40
N ALA A 65 5.15 3.34 4.56
CA ALA A 65 5.23 2.63 5.84
C ALA A 65 5.84 3.51 6.95
N VAL A 66 6.84 4.35 6.62
CA VAL A 66 7.44 5.31 7.55
C VAL A 66 6.44 6.42 7.92
N GLU A 67 5.77 7.02 6.94
CA GLU A 67 4.75 8.06 7.18
C GLU A 67 3.63 7.56 8.12
N LEU A 68 3.20 6.30 7.95
CA LEU A 68 2.20 5.67 8.80
C LEU A 68 2.68 5.46 10.25
N GLU A 69 3.94 5.09 10.44
CA GLU A 69 4.56 4.93 11.76
C GLU A 69 4.67 6.28 12.48
N GLU A 70 5.13 7.32 11.78
CA GLU A 70 5.24 8.68 12.33
C GLU A 70 3.86 9.22 12.75
N ALA A 71 2.85 9.06 11.88
CA ALA A 71 1.48 9.48 12.20
C ALA A 71 0.85 8.72 13.39
N LYS A 72 1.27 7.48 13.65
CA LYS A 72 0.87 6.70 14.83
C LYS A 72 1.53 7.24 16.10
N ASN A 73 2.82 7.57 16.04
CA ASN A 73 3.58 8.09 17.19
C ASN A 73 3.09 9.48 17.62
N ASP A 74 2.74 10.35 16.67
CA ASP A 74 2.18 11.69 16.97
C ASP A 74 0.82 11.62 17.71
N LYS A 75 -0.02 10.63 17.38
CA LYS A 75 -1.31 10.42 18.08
C LYS A 75 -1.13 9.89 19.50
N THR A 76 -0.04 9.17 19.76
CA THR A 76 0.22 8.54 21.05
C THR A 76 0.81 9.53 22.06
N THR A 77 1.43 10.62 21.59
CA THR A 77 2.10 11.63 22.44
C THR A 77 1.16 12.75 22.91
N ASN A 78 -0.06 12.83 22.37
CA ASN A 78 -1.06 13.87 22.66
C ASN A 78 -2.20 13.42 23.60
N HIS A 79 -1.97 12.41 24.45
CA HIS A 79 -2.92 11.96 25.48
C HIS A 79 -2.26 11.84 26.86
#